data_AF-A0A7Y2EAF8-F1
#
_entry.id   AF-A0A7Y2EAF8-F1
#
_cell.length_a   1.000
_cell.length_b   1.000
_cell.length_c   1.000
_cell.angle_alpha   90.00
_cell.angle_beta   90.00
_cell.angle_gamma   90.00
#
_symmetry.space_group_name_H-M   'P 1'
#
loop_
_entity.id
_entity.type
_entity.pdbx_description
1 polymer ?
#
loop_
_entity_poly.entity_id
_entity_poly.type
_entity_poly.pdbx_seq_one_letter_code
_entity_poly.pdbx_strand_id
1 'polypeptide(L)'
;MKRYLVPLLAVLFCSSARADEESAPVIVLHVNPVVGKNQCTAIDPLCNEVVTHGEVVDDSPDASYTVYMMANILQGDAIREVELGIWYIGEFDDANLTEGINVLSWTGCSDSETPSAEWPEKNSTNSMSFSSDVCQNRPASPAELTILGNFYVTAYSSSLMQTIPVPQNGTYTVTGCEEEPIPMSWPQAAGWIAFGNRSEGQGVNPCYFTPVKASTWGALKKSLR
;
A
#
# COMPACT_ATOMS: atom_id res chain seq x y z
N MET A 1 -59.87 40.53 16.18
CA MET A 1 -58.69 40.04 15.46
C MET A 1 -58.54 38.55 15.73
N LYS A 2 -58.72 37.68 14.73
CA LYS A 2 -58.59 36.22 14.86
C LYS A 2 -57.10 35.86 14.76
N ARG A 3 -56.54 35.23 15.80
CA ARG A 3 -55.17 34.70 15.80
C ARG A 3 -55.21 33.24 15.34
N TYR A 4 -54.54 32.94 14.24
CA TYR A 4 -54.36 31.57 13.75
C TYR A 4 -53.08 30.98 14.34
N LEU A 5 -53.20 29.81 14.98
CA LEU A 5 -52.09 28.99 15.44
C LEU A 5 -51.52 28.22 14.24
N VAL A 6 -50.27 28.53 13.87
CA VAL A 6 -49.51 27.77 12.86
C VAL A 6 -48.84 26.60 13.59
N PRO A 7 -49.11 25.33 13.21
CA PRO A 7 -48.44 24.20 13.83
C PRO A 7 -46.98 24.14 13.36
N LEU A 8 -46.07 24.13 14.32
CA LEU A 8 -44.64 23.94 14.12
C LEU A 8 -44.40 22.46 13.78
N LEU A 9 -44.15 22.16 12.50
CA LEU A 9 -43.82 20.81 12.04
C LEU A 9 -42.36 20.52 12.39
N ALA A 10 -42.13 19.72 13.43
CA ALA A 10 -40.79 19.26 13.80
C ALA A 10 -40.34 18.15 12.85
N VAL A 11 -39.43 18.46 11.92
CA VAL A 11 -38.77 17.48 11.07
C VAL A 11 -37.71 16.76 11.90
N LEU A 12 -38.00 15.53 12.31
CA LEU A 12 -37.01 14.63 12.91
C LEU A 12 -36.03 14.21 11.81
N PHE A 13 -34.83 14.81 11.81
CA PHE A 13 -33.71 14.30 11.04
C PHE A 13 -33.27 12.96 11.66
N CYS A 14 -33.69 11.87 11.03
CA CYS A 14 -33.09 10.56 11.29
C CYS A 14 -31.64 10.64 10.83
N SER A 15 -30.70 10.78 11.76
CA SER A 15 -29.28 10.67 11.45
C SER A 15 -29.07 9.23 11.00
N SER A 16 -28.73 9.04 9.72
CA SER A 16 -28.32 7.75 9.20
C SER A 16 -27.16 7.26 10.06
N ALA A 17 -27.32 6.12 10.73
CA ALA A 17 -26.20 5.46 11.37
C ALA A 17 -25.16 5.17 10.28
N ARG A 18 -24.03 5.88 10.32
CA ARG A 18 -22.84 5.50 9.56
C ARG A 18 -22.30 4.24 10.25
N ALA A 19 -22.33 3.11 9.56
CA ALA A 19 -21.49 1.98 9.94
C ALA A 19 -20.04 2.49 9.92
N ASP A 20 -19.28 2.17 10.97
CA ASP A 20 -17.91 2.63 11.15
C ASP A 20 -17.08 2.40 9.88
N GLU A 21 -16.52 3.46 9.31
CA GLU A 21 -15.45 3.38 8.31
C GLU A 21 -14.16 2.80 8.92
N GLU A 22 -14.13 2.55 10.23
CA GLU A 22 -12.98 2.08 11.01
C GLU A 22 -12.64 0.60 10.77
N SER A 23 -13.44 -0.14 9.99
CA SER A 23 -13.22 -1.57 9.72
C SER A 23 -12.89 -1.91 8.26
N ALA A 24 -12.65 -0.91 7.41
CA ALA A 24 -12.30 -1.16 6.02
C ALA A 24 -10.89 -1.78 5.91
N PRO A 25 -10.66 -2.74 4.99
CA PRO A 25 -9.31 -3.18 4.71
C PRO A 25 -8.46 -2.03 4.16
N VAL A 26 -7.15 -2.20 4.26
CA VAL A 26 -6.19 -1.18 3.88
C VAL A 26 -5.07 -1.79 3.07
N ILE A 27 -4.56 -1.02 2.09
CA ILE A 27 -3.36 -1.35 1.33
C ILE A 27 -2.34 -0.25 1.56
N VAL A 28 -1.10 -0.65 1.82
CA VAL A 28 -0.02 0.25 2.24
C VAL A 28 1.21 -0.02 1.39
N LEU A 29 1.89 1.06 1.01
CA LEU A 29 3.24 0.96 0.47
C LEU A 29 4.25 1.48 1.52
N HIS A 30 5.28 0.70 1.77
CA HIS A 30 6.37 1.04 2.71
C HIS A 30 7.71 0.98 1.98
N VAL A 31 8.50 2.05 2.08
CA VAL A 31 9.82 2.12 1.47
C VAL A 31 10.91 1.91 2.51
N ASN A 32 11.82 0.97 2.22
CA ASN A 32 13.02 0.75 3.01
C ASN A 32 14.26 0.81 2.11
N PRO A 33 15.40 1.23 2.66
CA PRO A 33 16.67 0.99 2.00
C PRO A 33 16.96 -0.50 1.85
N VAL A 34 17.76 -0.88 0.86
CA VAL A 34 18.05 -2.29 0.56
C VAL A 34 18.92 -2.91 1.65
N VAL A 35 18.38 -3.91 2.37
CA VAL A 35 19.06 -4.54 3.53
C VAL A 35 19.46 -6.02 3.35
N GLY A 36 19.27 -6.66 2.19
CA GLY A 36 19.75 -8.03 1.94
C GLY A 36 18.76 -8.95 1.21
N LYS A 37 18.96 -10.27 1.26
CA LYS A 37 18.08 -11.29 0.64
C LYS A 37 16.99 -11.75 1.63
N ASN A 38 15.80 -12.08 1.12
CA ASN A 38 14.58 -12.53 1.81
C ASN A 38 13.69 -11.40 2.39
N GLN A 39 13.11 -10.60 1.52
CA GLN A 39 12.27 -9.46 1.91
C GLN A 39 10.90 -9.90 2.48
N CYS A 40 10.34 -11.05 2.07
CA CYS A 40 9.00 -11.50 2.50
C CYS A 40 8.82 -11.82 3.99
N THR A 41 9.91 -11.92 4.75
CA THR A 41 9.89 -12.13 6.21
C THR A 41 10.83 -11.17 6.94
N ALA A 42 11.42 -10.21 6.21
CA ALA A 42 12.44 -9.34 6.75
C ALA A 42 11.88 -8.25 7.66
N ILE A 43 10.60 -7.95 7.53
CA ILE A 43 9.94 -6.87 8.25
C ILE A 43 8.62 -7.37 8.83
N ASP A 44 8.31 -6.89 10.02
CA ASP A 44 6.98 -6.95 10.62
C ASP A 44 6.62 -5.51 11.00
N PRO A 45 6.44 -4.62 9.99
CA PRO A 45 6.29 -3.21 10.26
C PRO A 45 4.93 -3.03 10.91
N LEU A 46 4.95 -2.52 12.13
CA LEU A 46 3.72 -2.02 12.72
C LEU A 46 3.23 -0.85 11.88
N CYS A 47 1.91 -0.63 11.87
CA CYS A 47 1.31 0.45 11.11
C CYS A 47 1.85 1.85 11.48
N ASN A 48 2.46 2.06 12.65
CA ASN A 48 3.14 3.33 12.99
C ASN A 48 4.60 3.44 12.48
N GLU A 49 5.14 2.38 11.88
CA GLU A 49 6.51 2.30 11.33
C GLU A 49 6.51 2.34 9.80
N VAL A 50 5.34 2.54 9.19
CA VAL A 50 5.21 2.71 7.75
C VAL A 50 5.88 4.01 7.33
N VAL A 51 6.61 3.90 6.22
CA VAL A 51 7.41 4.99 5.68
C VAL A 51 7.09 5.10 4.22
N THR A 52 6.76 6.31 3.81
CA THR A 52 6.17 6.57 2.50
C THR A 52 7.02 7.51 1.65
N HIS A 53 8.27 7.73 2.06
CA HIS A 53 9.15 8.70 1.44
C HIS A 53 10.59 8.20 1.32
N GLY A 54 11.14 8.26 0.11
CA GLY A 54 12.55 7.97 -0.19
C GLY A 54 13.24 9.15 -0.87
N GLU A 55 14.56 9.13 -0.92
CA GLU A 55 15.39 10.10 -1.64
C GLU A 55 15.58 9.69 -3.11
N VAL A 56 15.98 10.64 -3.97
CA VAL A 56 16.35 10.37 -5.38
C VAL A 56 17.85 10.17 -5.54
N VAL A 57 18.28 9.56 -6.64
CA VAL A 57 19.69 9.27 -6.95
C VAL A 57 20.57 10.53 -6.93
N ASP A 58 20.06 11.68 -7.38
CA ASP A 58 20.83 12.94 -7.35
C ASP A 58 21.20 13.39 -5.93
N ASP A 59 20.36 13.07 -4.93
CA ASP A 59 20.60 13.38 -3.52
C ASP A 59 21.45 12.29 -2.84
N SER A 60 21.36 11.05 -3.33
CA SER A 60 22.08 9.89 -2.83
C SER A 60 22.41 8.91 -3.97
N PRO A 61 23.64 8.91 -4.52
CA PRO A 61 24.00 8.19 -5.76
C PRO A 61 23.83 6.66 -5.72
N ASP A 62 23.69 6.09 -4.53
CA ASP A 62 23.46 4.65 -4.30
C ASP A 62 22.01 4.37 -3.85
N ALA A 63 21.09 5.31 -4.05
CA ALA A 63 19.70 5.21 -3.63
C ALA A 63 18.93 4.16 -4.44
N SER A 64 18.98 2.93 -3.97
CA SER A 64 18.03 1.88 -4.31
C SER A 64 17.21 1.51 -3.08
N TYR A 65 15.96 1.12 -3.32
CA TYR A 65 15.00 0.83 -2.27
C TYR A 65 14.29 -0.49 -2.53
N THR A 66 13.83 -1.08 -1.43
CA THR A 66 12.77 -2.08 -1.46
C THR A 66 11.46 -1.40 -1.06
N VAL A 67 10.47 -1.46 -1.95
CA VAL A 67 9.11 -0.97 -1.71
C VAL A 67 8.22 -2.15 -1.43
N TYR A 68 7.81 -2.29 -0.19
CA TYR A 68 6.91 -3.32 0.27
C TYR A 68 5.47 -2.93 -0.01
N MET A 69 4.73 -3.87 -0.58
CA MET A 69 3.29 -3.78 -0.70
C MET A 69 2.68 -4.67 0.38
N MET A 70 1.80 -4.08 1.19
CA MET A 70 1.19 -4.75 2.32
C MET A 70 -0.29 -4.47 2.40
N ALA A 71 -1.04 -5.34 3.06
CA ALA A 71 -2.44 -5.13 3.35
C ALA A 71 -2.81 -5.61 4.76
N ASN A 72 -3.95 -5.11 5.26
CA ASN A 72 -4.50 -5.53 6.54
C ASN A 72 -6.03 -5.40 6.52
N ILE A 73 -6.71 -6.33 7.19
CA ILE A 73 -8.14 -6.25 7.52
C ILE A 73 -8.23 -5.84 9.00
N LEU A 74 -8.65 -4.60 9.28
CA LEU A 74 -8.56 -3.97 10.61
C LEU A 74 -9.29 -4.74 11.73
N GLN A 75 -10.16 -5.70 11.38
CA GLN A 75 -10.82 -6.60 12.34
C GLN A 75 -9.96 -7.80 12.77
N GLY A 76 -8.72 -7.91 12.27
CA GLY A 76 -7.79 -8.98 12.59
C GLY A 76 -8.07 -10.31 11.87
N ASP A 77 -8.79 -10.28 10.74
CA ASP A 77 -8.88 -11.45 9.87
C ASP A 77 -7.59 -11.61 9.05
N ALA A 78 -7.22 -12.85 8.77
CA ALA A 78 -6.13 -13.14 7.86
C ALA A 78 -6.55 -12.85 6.42
N ILE A 79 -5.60 -12.35 5.62
CA ILE A 79 -5.84 -12.09 4.20
C ILE A 79 -5.72 -13.40 3.43
N ARG A 80 -6.78 -13.70 2.66
CA ARG A 80 -6.82 -14.83 1.73
C ARG A 80 -6.47 -14.41 0.32
N GLU A 81 -6.96 -13.25 -0.12
CA GLU A 81 -6.74 -12.77 -1.48
C GLU A 81 -6.70 -11.24 -1.53
N VAL A 82 -5.85 -10.69 -2.39
CA VAL A 82 -5.82 -9.26 -2.72
C VAL A 82 -5.74 -9.10 -4.23
N GLU A 83 -6.61 -8.25 -4.77
CA GLU A 83 -6.60 -7.86 -6.18
C GLU A 83 -6.45 -6.33 -6.29
N LEU A 84 -5.40 -5.90 -7.01
CA LEU A 84 -5.07 -4.50 -7.20
C LEU A 84 -4.20 -4.30 -8.44
N GLY A 85 -3.95 -3.04 -8.79
CA GLY A 85 -2.91 -2.64 -9.73
C GLY A 85 -1.85 -1.73 -9.14
N ILE A 86 -0.81 -1.47 -9.93
CA ILE A 86 0.27 -0.53 -9.58
C ILE A 86 0.37 0.57 -10.63
N TRP A 87 0.64 1.79 -10.20
CA TRP A 87 0.96 2.92 -11.06
C TRP A 87 2.18 3.66 -10.53
N TYR A 88 3.05 4.10 -11.44
CA TYR A 88 4.19 4.94 -11.10
C TYR A 88 4.62 5.78 -12.29
N ILE A 89 5.33 6.87 -12.00
CA ILE A 89 6.02 7.70 -13.00
C ILE A 89 7.38 7.07 -13.26
N GLY A 90 7.57 6.44 -14.41
CA GLY A 90 8.81 5.77 -14.80
C GLY A 90 8.55 4.55 -15.69
N GLU A 91 9.47 3.60 -15.68
CA GLU A 91 9.42 2.37 -16.50
C GLU A 91 9.85 1.13 -15.68
N PHE A 92 9.48 -0.05 -16.19
CA PHE A 92 9.95 -1.34 -15.67
C PHE A 92 11.21 -1.78 -16.42
N ASP A 93 12.24 -2.19 -15.67
CA ASP A 93 13.50 -2.75 -16.17
C ASP A 93 14.17 -1.96 -17.31
N ASP A 94 14.13 -0.62 -17.22
CA ASP A 94 14.79 0.25 -18.21
C ASP A 94 16.14 0.74 -17.71
N ALA A 95 17.21 0.08 -18.16
CA ALA A 95 18.59 0.43 -17.82
C ALA A 95 19.03 1.83 -18.27
N ASN A 96 18.28 2.50 -19.16
CA ASN A 96 18.59 3.83 -19.67
C ASN A 96 17.70 4.93 -19.08
N LEU A 97 16.86 4.60 -18.10
CA LEU A 97 15.97 5.56 -17.48
C LEU A 97 16.77 6.64 -16.75
N THR A 98 16.48 7.91 -17.05
CA THR A 98 17.10 9.08 -16.40
C THR A 98 16.13 9.93 -15.59
N GLU A 99 14.83 9.62 -15.64
CA GLU A 99 13.77 10.34 -14.94
C GLU A 99 12.70 9.34 -14.47
N GLY A 100 12.10 9.57 -13.31
CA GLY A 100 11.08 8.68 -12.78
C GLY A 100 11.64 7.59 -11.86
N ILE A 101 10.82 6.57 -11.64
CA ILE A 101 11.13 5.35 -10.89
C ILE A 101 11.42 4.24 -11.90
N ASN A 102 12.60 3.65 -11.81
CA ASN A 102 12.89 2.39 -12.49
C ASN A 102 12.55 1.24 -11.54
N VAL A 103 11.52 0.48 -11.90
CA VAL A 103 11.18 -0.76 -11.18
C VAL A 103 12.04 -1.87 -11.76
N LEU A 104 12.99 -2.37 -10.98
CA LEU A 104 13.99 -3.34 -11.43
C LEU A 104 13.50 -4.78 -11.30
N SER A 105 12.66 -5.06 -10.30
CA SER A 105 12.05 -6.38 -10.14
C SER A 105 10.85 -6.35 -9.19
N TRP A 106 9.94 -7.30 -9.35
CA TRP A 106 8.91 -7.66 -8.35
C TRP A 106 9.27 -9.00 -7.71
N THR A 107 9.00 -9.15 -6.41
CA THR A 107 9.05 -10.42 -5.70
C THR A 107 7.76 -10.60 -4.91
N GLY A 108 6.94 -11.55 -5.33
CA GLY A 108 5.72 -11.97 -4.64
C GLY A 108 6.00 -12.68 -3.33
N CYS A 109 5.18 -12.40 -2.32
CA CYS A 109 5.22 -13.06 -1.01
C CYS A 109 3.97 -13.91 -0.73
N SER A 110 3.03 -13.95 -1.67
CA SER A 110 1.85 -14.81 -1.64
C SER A 110 2.16 -16.25 -2.07
N ASP A 111 1.26 -17.18 -1.78
CA ASP A 111 1.42 -18.59 -2.18
C ASP A 111 1.17 -18.80 -3.68
N SER A 112 0.32 -17.96 -4.28
CA SER A 112 0.03 -17.96 -5.71
C SER A 112 -0.31 -16.56 -6.23
N GLU A 113 0.11 -16.26 -7.46
CA GLU A 113 -0.19 -15.01 -8.14
C GLU A 113 -0.83 -15.25 -9.51
N THR A 114 -1.76 -14.38 -9.89
CA THR A 114 -2.33 -14.28 -11.24
C THR A 114 -2.08 -12.88 -11.80
N PRO A 115 -0.83 -12.57 -12.20
CA PRO A 115 -0.49 -11.27 -12.75
C PRO A 115 -1.10 -11.05 -14.13
N SER A 116 -1.36 -9.79 -14.49
CA SER A 116 -1.55 -9.42 -15.90
C SER A 116 -0.26 -9.68 -16.69
N ALA A 117 -0.36 -9.73 -18.02
CA ALA A 117 0.78 -10.09 -18.86
C ALA A 117 1.98 -9.14 -18.71
N GLU A 118 1.70 -7.90 -18.31
CA GLU A 118 2.65 -6.79 -18.20
C GLU A 118 3.13 -6.57 -16.76
N TRP A 119 2.67 -7.34 -15.76
CA TRP A 119 3.09 -7.09 -14.38
C TRP A 119 4.61 -7.24 -14.21
N PRO A 120 5.31 -6.30 -13.53
CA PRO A 120 4.82 -5.16 -12.74
C PRO A 120 4.88 -3.79 -13.44
N GLU A 121 4.69 -3.70 -14.76
CA GLU A 121 4.65 -2.43 -15.49
C GLU A 121 3.57 -1.48 -14.97
N LYS A 122 3.72 -0.17 -15.21
CA LYS A 122 2.71 0.82 -14.82
C LYS A 122 1.34 0.50 -15.42
N ASN A 123 0.29 0.62 -14.60
CA ASN A 123 -1.10 0.23 -14.89
C ASN A 123 -1.37 -1.28 -15.03
N SER A 124 -0.41 -2.15 -14.72
CA SER A 124 -0.64 -3.59 -14.64
C SER A 124 -1.37 -3.97 -13.34
N THR A 125 -1.92 -5.19 -13.30
CA THR A 125 -2.66 -5.73 -12.15
C THR A 125 -2.12 -7.08 -11.71
N ASN A 126 -2.37 -7.43 -10.45
CA ASN A 126 -2.07 -8.74 -9.90
C ASN A 126 -3.16 -9.16 -8.90
N SER A 127 -3.55 -10.44 -8.95
CA SER A 127 -4.25 -11.10 -7.85
C SER A 127 -3.26 -11.98 -7.10
N MET A 128 -3.17 -11.78 -5.80
CA MET A 128 -2.27 -12.48 -4.89
C MET A 128 -3.10 -13.25 -3.89
N SER A 129 -2.90 -14.56 -3.79
CA SER A 129 -3.66 -15.43 -2.90
C SER A 129 -2.77 -16.19 -1.94
N PHE A 130 -3.25 -16.34 -0.72
CA PHE A 130 -2.63 -17.08 0.36
C PHE A 130 -3.43 -18.36 0.63
N SER A 131 -2.71 -19.42 0.97
CA SER A 131 -3.27 -20.72 1.29
C SER A 131 -4.13 -20.67 2.55
N SER A 132 -5.01 -21.66 2.68
CA SER A 132 -5.86 -21.83 3.86
C SER A 132 -5.07 -22.04 5.16
N ASP A 133 -3.79 -22.41 5.08
CA ASP A 133 -2.96 -22.60 6.27
C ASP A 133 -2.58 -21.25 6.90
N VAL A 134 -2.47 -20.19 6.09
CA VAL A 134 -2.35 -18.81 6.58
C VAL A 134 -3.63 -18.39 7.30
N CYS A 135 -4.79 -18.77 6.79
CA CYS A 135 -6.08 -18.52 7.45
C CYS A 135 -6.20 -19.20 8.83
N GLN A 136 -5.52 -20.33 9.04
CA GLN A 136 -5.49 -21.00 10.34
C GLN A 136 -4.55 -20.33 11.33
N ASN A 137 -3.53 -19.61 10.83
CA ASN A 137 -2.53 -18.89 11.62
C ASN A 137 -2.81 -17.38 11.57
N ARG A 138 -3.97 -16.97 12.09
CA ARG A 138 -4.38 -15.56 12.12
C ARG A 138 -3.28 -14.66 12.72
N PRO A 139 -3.07 -13.45 12.18
CA PRO A 139 -2.16 -12.49 12.79
C PRO A 139 -2.54 -12.28 14.26
N ALA A 140 -1.52 -12.18 15.11
CA ALA A 140 -1.74 -12.14 16.57
C ALA A 140 -2.33 -10.79 17.01
N SER A 141 -2.29 -9.77 16.13
CA SER A 141 -2.72 -8.41 16.40
C SER A 141 -3.44 -7.81 15.18
N PRO A 142 -4.50 -7.00 15.38
CA PRO A 142 -5.15 -6.24 14.31
C PRO A 142 -4.25 -5.20 13.64
N ALA A 143 -3.09 -4.89 14.22
CA ALA A 143 -2.14 -3.91 13.69
C ALA A 143 -1.09 -4.52 12.74
N GLU A 144 -1.07 -5.85 12.59
CA GLU A 144 -0.07 -6.57 11.80
C GLU A 144 -0.39 -6.45 10.31
N LEU A 145 0.61 -6.09 9.50
CA LEU A 145 0.46 -5.92 8.06
C LEU A 145 0.92 -7.20 7.35
N THR A 146 0.07 -7.77 6.49
CA THR A 146 0.46 -8.90 5.63
C THR A 146 1.24 -8.39 4.43
N ILE A 147 2.47 -8.89 4.23
CA ILE A 147 3.29 -8.55 3.06
C ILE A 147 2.78 -9.32 1.84
N LEU A 148 2.34 -8.59 0.82
CA LEU A 148 1.89 -9.14 -0.45
C LEU A 148 3.06 -9.42 -1.39
N GLY A 149 4.06 -8.53 -1.35
CA GLY A 149 5.27 -8.61 -2.16
C GLY A 149 6.11 -7.35 -2.02
N ASN A 150 7.16 -7.25 -2.82
CA ASN A 150 8.01 -6.07 -2.84
C ASN A 150 8.57 -5.77 -4.23
N PHE A 151 8.73 -4.48 -4.51
CA PHE A 151 9.45 -3.97 -5.66
C PHE A 151 10.88 -3.60 -5.26
N TYR A 152 11.83 -3.94 -6.12
CA TYR A 152 13.17 -3.35 -6.07
C TYR A 152 13.20 -2.18 -7.02
N VAL A 153 13.52 -0.97 -6.52
CA VAL A 153 13.39 0.26 -7.31
C VAL A 153 14.57 1.20 -7.15
N THR A 154 14.78 2.04 -8.16
CA THR A 154 15.66 3.21 -8.12
C THR A 154 14.86 4.43 -8.58
N ALA A 155 14.95 5.55 -7.87
CA ALA A 155 14.25 6.79 -8.22
C ALA A 155 15.24 7.85 -8.71
N TYR A 156 15.16 8.22 -9.99
CA TYR A 156 16.07 9.19 -10.63
C TYR A 156 15.60 10.64 -10.47
N SER A 157 14.29 10.86 -10.27
CA SER A 157 13.73 12.19 -10.07
C SER A 157 12.52 12.17 -9.14
N SER A 158 12.04 13.37 -8.78
CA SER A 158 10.87 13.58 -7.91
C SER A 158 9.62 12.86 -8.45
N SER A 159 9.22 11.74 -7.83
CA SER A 159 8.29 10.76 -8.43
C SER A 159 7.33 10.14 -7.42
N LEU A 160 6.29 9.50 -7.93
CA LEU A 160 5.25 8.85 -7.13
C LEU A 160 5.04 7.42 -7.63
N MET A 161 4.89 6.50 -6.69
CA MET A 161 4.36 5.15 -6.91
C MET A 161 3.14 4.97 -6.02
N GLN A 162 2.06 4.42 -6.56
CA GLN A 162 0.81 4.20 -5.83
C GLN A 162 0.13 2.94 -6.32
N THR A 163 -0.66 2.33 -5.46
CA THR A 163 -1.60 1.30 -5.87
C THR A 163 -2.76 1.95 -6.63
N ILE A 164 -3.35 1.21 -7.56
CA ILE A 164 -4.55 1.62 -8.30
C ILE A 164 -5.59 0.51 -8.28
N PRO A 165 -6.88 0.83 -8.45
CA PRO A 165 -7.90 -0.18 -8.65
C PRO A 165 -7.65 -1.01 -9.91
N VAL A 166 -8.22 -2.20 -9.96
CA VAL A 166 -8.20 -3.04 -11.16
C VAL A 166 -8.96 -2.31 -12.28
N PRO A 167 -8.36 -2.00 -13.44
CA PRO A 167 -8.99 -1.15 -14.45
C PRO A 167 -10.34 -1.66 -14.98
N GLN A 168 -10.54 -2.98 -14.99
CA GLN A 168 -11.73 -3.62 -15.52
C GLN A 168 -12.97 -3.38 -14.65
N ASN A 169 -12.81 -3.29 -13.33
CA ASN A 169 -13.92 -3.14 -12.37
C ASN A 169 -13.86 -1.81 -11.57
N GLY A 170 -12.73 -1.11 -11.58
CA GLY A 170 -12.53 0.16 -10.88
C GLY A 170 -12.43 0.02 -9.36
N THR A 171 -12.21 -1.19 -8.83
CA THR A 171 -12.12 -1.46 -7.39
C THR A 171 -10.80 -2.09 -6.98
N TYR A 172 -10.39 -1.87 -5.73
CA TYR A 172 -9.51 -2.79 -5.04
C TYR A 172 -10.34 -3.88 -4.41
N THR A 173 -9.78 -5.08 -4.25
CA THR A 173 -10.45 -6.14 -3.51
C THR A 173 -9.48 -6.76 -2.52
N VAL A 174 -9.90 -6.82 -1.27
CA VAL A 174 -9.23 -7.60 -0.22
C VAL A 174 -10.26 -8.58 0.31
N THR A 175 -9.87 -9.84 0.37
CA THR A 175 -10.74 -10.93 0.80
C THR A 175 -10.12 -11.56 2.04
N GLY A 176 -10.88 -11.55 3.13
CA GLY A 176 -10.57 -12.29 4.33
C GLY A 176 -10.71 -13.81 4.15
N CYS A 177 -10.32 -14.55 5.16
CA CYS A 177 -10.40 -16.00 5.18
C CYS A 177 -11.84 -16.51 5.41
N GLU A 178 -12.63 -15.78 6.19
CA GLU A 178 -14.03 -16.12 6.50
C GLU A 178 -15.03 -15.18 5.83
N GLU A 179 -14.53 -14.28 4.98
CA GLU A 179 -15.31 -13.18 4.44
C GLU A 179 -15.46 -13.25 2.92
N GLU A 180 -16.52 -12.59 2.44
CA GLU A 180 -16.69 -12.26 1.03
C GLU A 180 -15.67 -11.19 0.63
N PRO A 181 -15.33 -11.09 -0.67
CA PRO A 181 -14.45 -10.05 -1.16
C PRO A 181 -14.98 -8.65 -0.79
N ILE A 182 -14.15 -7.83 -0.14
CA ILE A 182 -14.51 -6.47 0.26
C ILE A 182 -14.03 -5.51 -0.83
N PRO A 183 -14.93 -4.89 -1.63
CA PRO A 183 -14.54 -3.88 -2.58
C PRO A 183 -14.18 -2.60 -1.86
N MET A 184 -13.05 -1.99 -2.21
CA MET A 184 -12.63 -0.70 -1.67
C MET A 184 -12.55 0.35 -2.77
N SER A 185 -12.98 1.57 -2.45
CA SER A 185 -12.98 2.69 -3.38
C SER A 185 -11.64 3.42 -3.39
N TRP A 186 -11.27 3.88 -4.57
CA TRP A 186 -10.20 4.88 -4.71
C TRP A 186 -10.73 6.28 -4.37
N PRO A 187 -9.94 7.14 -3.71
CA PRO A 187 -8.55 6.94 -3.29
C PRO A 187 -8.40 6.38 -1.86
N GLN A 188 -9.49 6.08 -1.15
CA GLN A 188 -9.44 5.82 0.30
C GLN A 188 -8.60 4.60 0.69
N ALA A 189 -8.53 3.58 -0.16
CA ALA A 189 -7.72 2.38 0.07
C ALA A 189 -6.38 2.38 -0.70
N ALA A 190 -6.02 3.49 -1.35
CA ALA A 190 -4.81 3.55 -2.16
C ALA A 190 -3.58 3.82 -1.28
N GLY A 191 -2.64 2.88 -1.25
CA GLY A 191 -1.31 3.08 -0.69
C GLY A 191 -0.42 3.82 -1.68
N TRP A 192 0.47 4.68 -1.18
CA TRP A 192 1.40 5.44 -2.03
C TRP A 192 2.75 5.65 -1.36
N ILE A 193 3.79 5.87 -2.17
CA ILE A 193 5.09 6.39 -1.74
C ILE A 193 5.56 7.48 -2.70
N ALA A 194 6.32 8.43 -2.16
CA ALA A 194 6.94 9.50 -2.91
C ALA A 194 8.46 9.42 -2.83
N PHE A 195 9.14 9.90 -3.87
CA PHE A 195 10.59 10.06 -3.90
C PHE A 195 10.97 11.52 -4.16
N GLY A 196 12.04 11.99 -3.50
CA GLY A 196 12.58 13.34 -3.67
C GLY A 196 11.63 14.43 -3.16
N ASN A 197 11.63 15.62 -3.77
CA ASN A 197 10.79 16.75 -3.30
C ASN A 197 9.29 16.58 -3.59
N ARG A 198 8.83 15.40 -4.00
CA ARG A 198 7.42 15.15 -4.28
C ARG A 198 6.65 15.04 -2.97
N SER A 199 5.57 15.80 -2.88
CA SER A 199 4.57 15.62 -1.83
C SER A 199 3.72 14.37 -2.07
N GLU A 200 2.89 14.07 -1.08
CA GLU A 200 1.93 12.96 -1.02
C GLU A 200 1.17 12.70 -2.34
N GLY A 201 0.91 11.42 -2.61
CA GLY A 201 0.06 10.97 -3.71
C GLY A 201 -1.43 11.09 -3.40
N GLN A 202 -2.28 10.71 -4.36
CA GLN A 202 -3.70 10.51 -4.08
C GLN A 202 -3.87 9.16 -3.40
N GLY A 203 -4.29 9.19 -2.14
CA GLY A 203 -4.45 8.00 -1.34
C GLY A 203 -4.25 8.28 0.13
N VAL A 204 -4.48 7.27 0.95
CA VAL A 204 -4.24 7.33 2.39
C VAL A 204 -3.38 6.13 2.71
N ASN A 205 -2.14 6.36 3.17
CA ASN A 205 -1.51 5.34 3.99
C ASN A 205 -2.19 5.47 5.36
N PRO A 206 -3.04 4.51 5.76
CA PRO A 206 -3.83 4.58 7.00
C PRO A 206 -2.94 4.49 8.25
N CYS A 207 -1.67 4.20 8.01
CA CYS A 207 -0.56 4.10 8.91
C CYS A 207 0.13 5.46 9.04
N TYR A 208 0.10 6.05 10.25
CA TYR A 208 0.67 7.36 10.54
C TYR A 208 2.10 7.52 9.97
N PHE A 209 2.36 8.63 9.28
CA PHE A 209 3.58 8.85 8.51
C PHE A 209 4.83 9.11 9.38
N THR A 210 5.92 8.36 9.15
CA THR A 210 7.27 8.77 9.56
C THR A 210 8.23 8.80 8.36
N PRO A 211 9.09 9.83 8.19
CA PRO A 211 10.07 9.86 7.09
C PRO A 211 11.23 8.86 7.29
N VAL A 212 11.72 8.23 6.22
CA VAL A 212 12.89 7.33 6.26
C VAL A 212 14.14 8.16 6.07
N LYS A 213 15.18 7.83 6.84
CA LYS A 213 16.54 8.29 6.57
C LYS A 213 17.20 7.29 5.64
N ALA A 214 17.76 7.74 4.51
CA ALA A 214 18.48 6.87 3.60
C ALA A 214 19.61 6.10 4.31
N SER A 215 19.76 4.81 4.00
CA SER A 215 20.93 4.05 4.45
C SER A 215 22.07 4.28 3.47
N THR A 216 23.19 4.82 3.94
CA THR A 216 24.43 4.84 3.14
C THR A 216 25.18 3.52 3.33
N TRP A 217 26.01 3.13 2.36
CA TRP A 217 26.95 2.01 2.51
C TRP A 217 27.83 2.10 3.78
N GLY A 218 28.08 3.32 4.26
CA GLY A 218 28.80 3.57 5.52
C GLY A 218 28.00 3.22 6.78
N ALA A 219 26.67 3.37 6.74
CA ALA A 219 25.78 3.01 7.85
C ALA A 219 25.63 1.48 7.99
N LEU A 220 25.52 0.76 6.87
CA LEU A 220 25.42 -0.71 6.86
C LEU A 220 26.68 -1.40 7.43
N LYS A 221 27.87 -0.83 7.23
CA LYS A 221 29.12 -1.38 7.78
C LYS A 221 29.26 -1.18 9.30
N LYS A 222 28.52 -0.25 9.91
CA LYS A 222 28.56 0.01 11.35
C LYS A 222 27.64 -0.91 12.15
N SER A 223 26.56 -1.42 11.56
CA SER A 223 25.64 -2.36 12.24
C SER A 223 26.12 -3.81 12.23
N LEU A 224 27.10 -4.14 11.38
CA LEU A 224 27.70 -5.48 11.27
C LEU A 224 28.97 -5.65 12.14
N ARG A 225 29.17 -4.81 13.17
CA ARG A 225 30.30 -4.91 14.12
C ARG A 225 29.82 -5.08 15.55
#